data_AF-A0A9D2BLK0-F1
#
_entry.id   AF-A0A9D2BLK0-F1
#
_cell.length_a   1.000
_cell.length_b   1.000
_cell.length_c   1.000
_cell.angle_alpha   90.00
_cell.angle_beta   90.00
_cell.angle_gamma   90.00
#
_symmetry.space_group_name_H-M   'P 1'
#
loop_
_entity.id
_entity.type
_entity.pdbx_description
1 polymer ?
#
loop_
_entity_poly.entity_id
_entity_poly.type
_entity_poly.pdbx_seq_one_letter_code
_entity_poly.pdbx_strand_id
1 'polypeptide(L)'
;MIRILHIVTHMNRGGLETMIMNYYRNIDRNKVQFDFLVHRTERADYDDEIEDLGGTIYRLPSLNPFSKIYLKRLDDFFKNHRKKYKIIHCHLDCMSG
;
A
#
# COMPACT_ATOMS: atom_id res chain seq x y z
N MET A 1 -3.29 5.71 -17.92
CA MET A 1 -3.56 5.64 -16.47
C MET A 1 -2.31 5.19 -15.74
N ILE A 2 -1.86 5.95 -14.74
CA ILE A 2 -0.67 5.67 -13.93
C ILE A 2 -1.12 5.03 -12.61
N ARG A 3 -0.45 3.96 -12.17
CA ARG A 3 -0.69 3.38 -10.83
C ARG A 3 0.50 3.66 -9.91
N ILE A 4 0.20 4.16 -8.72
CA ILE A 4 1.16 4.40 -7.64
C ILE A 4 0.91 3.36 -6.56
N LEU A 5 1.96 2.65 -6.15
CA LEU A 5 1.90 1.72 -5.03
C LEU A 5 2.32 2.45 -3.75
N HIS A 6 1.42 2.55 -2.79
CA HIS A 6 1.71 3.02 -1.43
C HIS A 6 2.02 1.83 -0.53
N ILE A 7 3.19 1.84 0.10
CA ILE A 7 3.58 0.84 1.09
C ILE A 7 3.40 1.45 2.47
N VAL A 8 2.53 0.85 3.28
CA VAL A 8 2.11 1.34 4.61
C VAL A 8 1.97 0.16 5.55
N THR A 9 1.97 0.40 6.86
CA THR A 9 1.77 -0.69 7.83
C THR A 9 0.34 -1.22 7.76
N HIS A 10 -0.65 -0.32 7.82
CA HIS A 10 -2.07 -0.63 7.90
C HIS A 10 -2.90 0.62 7.57
N MET A 11 -4.10 0.50 6.99
CA MET A 11 -4.92 1.65 6.56
C MET A 11 -6.02 2.02 7.59
N ASN A 12 -5.64 2.21 8.85
CA ASN A 12 -6.56 2.69 9.89
C ASN A 12 -6.63 4.22 9.94
N ARG A 13 -7.53 4.78 10.76
CA ARG A 13 -7.62 6.23 11.00
C ARG A 13 -6.39 6.77 11.75
N GLY A 14 -5.32 7.03 11.02
CA GLY A 14 -4.09 7.71 11.46
C GLY A 14 -3.78 8.95 10.62
N GLY A 15 -2.74 9.71 10.98
CA GLY A 15 -2.43 10.98 10.31
C GLY A 15 -1.99 10.81 8.85
N LEU A 16 -1.08 9.86 8.60
CA LEU A 16 -0.57 9.56 7.26
C LEU A 16 -1.66 8.96 6.37
N GLU A 17 -2.37 7.96 6.89
CA GLU A 17 -3.41 7.23 6.18
C GLU A 17 -4.55 8.17 5.78
N THR A 18 -4.96 9.05 6.70
CA THR A 18 -5.97 10.09 6.42
C THR A 18 -5.50 11.04 5.31
N MET A 19 -4.23 11.44 5.32
CA MET A 19 -3.67 12.30 4.29
C MET A 19 -3.66 11.60 2.91
N ILE A 20 -3.25 10.34 2.84
CA ILE A 20 -3.29 9.55 1.60
C ILE A 20 -4.73 9.43 1.09
N MET A 21 -5.69 9.14 1.96
CA MET A 21 -7.10 9.04 1.59
C MET A 21 -7.69 10.37 1.14
N ASN A 22 -7.30 11.48 1.77
CA ASN A 22 -7.73 12.82 1.32
C ASN A 22 -7.25 13.11 -0.11
N TYR A 23 -6.03 12.72 -0.47
CA TYR A 23 -5.60 12.78 -1.86
C TYR A 23 -6.41 11.82 -2.72
N TYR A 24 -6.57 10.57 -2.31
CA TYR A 24 -7.21 9.56 -3.16
C TYR A 24 -8.67 9.91 -3.52
N ARG A 25 -9.40 10.51 -2.56
CA ARG A 25 -10.77 11.03 -2.75
C ARG A 25 -10.84 12.16 -3.79
N ASN A 26 -9.84 13.03 -3.82
CA ASN A 26 -9.88 14.29 -4.58
C ASN A 26 -9.07 14.26 -5.90
N ILE A 27 -8.24 13.24 -6.15
CA ILE A 27 -7.54 13.11 -7.42
C ILE A 27 -8.45 12.65 -8.56
N ASP A 28 -8.06 12.97 -9.79
CA ASP A 28 -8.65 12.38 -11.00
C ASP A 28 -8.23 10.91 -11.14
N ARG A 29 -9.09 10.03 -10.64
CA ARG A 29 -8.89 8.58 -10.62
C ARG A 29 -8.84 7.91 -11.99
N ASN A 30 -9.26 8.59 -13.06
CA ASN A 30 -9.11 8.08 -14.44
C ASN A 30 -7.68 8.25 -14.96
N LYS A 31 -6.92 9.19 -14.38
CA LYS A 31 -5.52 9.44 -14.72
C LYS A 31 -4.56 8.72 -13.77
N VAL A 32 -4.84 8.76 -12.47
CA VAL A 32 -3.99 8.21 -11.41
C VAL A 32 -4.78 7.30 -10.49
N GLN A 33 -4.28 6.09 -10.27
CA GLN A 33 -4.86 5.09 -9.39
C GLN A 33 -3.89 4.74 -8.27
N PHE A 34 -4.40 4.59 -7.04
CA PHE A 34 -3.59 4.19 -5.90
C PHE A 34 -3.86 2.73 -5.55
N ASP A 35 -2.77 1.99 -5.35
CA ASP A 35 -2.80 0.66 -4.77
C ASP A 35 -1.98 0.65 -3.49
N PHE A 36 -2.22 -0.35 -2.66
CA PHE A 36 -1.68 -0.41 -1.32
C PHE A 36 -1.02 -1.76 -1.09
N LEU A 37 0.20 -1.74 -0.55
CA LEU A 37 0.87 -2.90 0.01
C LEU A 37 0.93 -2.71 1.52
N VAL A 38 0.20 -3.52 2.27
CA VAL A 38 0.08 -3.44 3.72
C VAL A 38 0.79 -4.62 4.41
N HIS A 39 1.24 -4.41 5.64
CA HIS A 39 1.98 -5.41 6.45
C HIS A 39 1.16 -5.94 7.63
N ARG A 40 -0.16 -5.90 7.49
CA ARG A 40 -1.14 -6.41 8.45
C ARG A 40 -2.20 -7.21 7.69
N THR A 41 -2.60 -8.33 8.26
CA THR A 41 -3.55 -9.27 7.65
C THR A 41 -5.00 -8.88 7.92
N GLU A 42 -5.22 -8.11 8.98
CA GLU A 42 -6.52 -7.60 9.39
C GLU A 42 -7.09 -6.62 8.36
N ARG A 43 -8.41 -6.47 8.33
CA ARG A 43 -9.09 -5.42 7.56
C ARG A 43 -9.01 -4.12 8.35
N ALA A 44 -8.72 -3.02 7.66
CA ALA A 44 -8.50 -1.69 8.22
C ALA A 44 -9.69 -0.76 7.94
N ASP A 45 -9.76 0.37 8.65
CA ASP A 45 -10.87 1.33 8.56
C ASP A 45 -11.14 1.87 7.14
N TYR A 46 -10.11 2.04 6.31
CA TYR A 46 -10.24 2.61 4.96
C TYR A 46 -10.28 1.55 3.85
N ASP A 47 -10.19 0.26 4.16
CA ASP A 47 -10.05 -0.78 3.14
C ASP A 47 -11.25 -0.83 2.18
N ASP A 48 -12.47 -0.75 2.72
CA ASP A 48 -13.72 -0.75 1.94
C ASP A 48 -13.75 0.45 0.98
N GLU A 49 -13.41 1.63 1.49
CA GLU A 49 -13.39 2.86 0.70
C GLU A 49 -12.33 2.81 -0.41
N ILE A 50 -11.15 2.25 -0.12
CA ILE A 50 -10.09 2.09 -1.12
C ILE A 50 -10.56 1.19 -2.26
N GLU A 51 -11.19 0.05 -1.93
CA GLU A 51 -11.72 -0.91 -2.89
C GLU A 51 -12.83 -0.29 -3.74
N ASP A 52 -13.77 0.44 -3.11
CA ASP A 52 -14.87 1.16 -3.78
C ASP A 52 -14.36 2.24 -4.74
N LEU A 53 -13.25 2.90 -4.41
CA LEU A 53 -12.60 3.90 -5.27
C LEU A 53 -11.75 3.27 -6.38
N GLY A 54 -11.68 1.93 -6.46
CA GLY A 54 -10.98 1.16 -7.50
C GLY A 54 -9.53 0.78 -7.16
N GLY A 55 -9.08 1.08 -5.93
CA GLY A 55 -7.76 0.72 -5.44
C GLY A 55 -7.65 -0.77 -5.13
N THR A 56 -6.45 -1.34 -5.24
CA THR A 56 -6.17 -2.72 -4.86
C THR A 56 -5.31 -2.78 -3.60
N ILE A 57 -5.67 -3.63 -2.64
CA ILE A 57 -4.92 -3.83 -1.41
C ILE A 57 -4.26 -5.21 -1.43
N TYR A 58 -2.94 -5.21 -1.32
CA TYR A 58 -2.10 -6.41 -1.21
C TYR A 58 -1.61 -6.54 0.22
N ARG A 59 -1.71 -7.74 0.80
CA ARG A 59 -1.32 -7.99 2.19
C ARG A 59 -0.09 -8.87 2.24
N LEU A 60 0.96 -8.38 2.89
CA LEU A 60 2.10 -9.16 3.31
C LEU A 60 2.06 -9.38 4.82
N PRO A 61 2.75 -10.42 5.32
CA PRO A 61 2.95 -10.59 6.76
C PRO A 61 3.62 -9.37 7.39
N SER A 62 3.55 -9.29 8.71
CA SER A 62 4.28 -8.30 9.51
C SER A 62 5.71 -8.10 9.01
N LEU A 63 6.09 -6.84 8.88
CA LEU A 63 7.41 -6.44 8.42
C LEU A 63 8.48 -7.02 9.35
N ASN A 64 9.32 -7.90 8.81
CA ASN A 64 10.45 -8.47 9.53
C ASN A 64 11.65 -8.55 8.58
N PRO A 65 12.62 -7.62 8.67
CA PRO A 65 13.76 -7.58 7.75
C PRO A 65 14.70 -8.79 7.91
N PHE A 66 14.63 -9.50 9.03
CA PHE A 66 15.44 -10.70 9.28
C PHE A 66 14.76 -11.99 8.80
N SER A 67 13.47 -11.93 8.43
CA SER A 67 12.73 -13.09 7.94
C SER A 67 12.99 -13.33 6.45
N LYS A 68 13.71 -14.42 6.13
CA LYS A 68 13.93 -14.87 4.74
C LYS A 68 12.62 -15.10 3.98
N ILE A 69 11.59 -15.58 4.68
CA ILE A 69 10.27 -15.83 4.08
C ILE A 69 9.62 -14.50 3.69
N TYR A 70 9.70 -13.48 4.55
CA TYR A 70 9.18 -12.15 4.25
C TYR A 70 9.92 -11.54 3.04
N LEU A 71 11.26 -11.56 3.05
CA LEU A 71 12.07 -11.04 1.94
C LEU A 71 11.74 -11.74 0.62
N LYS A 72 11.56 -13.07 0.63
CA LYS A 72 11.15 -13.82 -0.56
C LYS A 72 9.77 -13.39 -1.05
N ARG A 73 8.78 -13.28 -0.17
CA ARG A 73 7.42 -12.84 -0.55
C ARG A 73 7.41 -11.42 -1.10
N LEU A 74 8.22 -10.53 -0.54
CA LEU A 74 8.37 -9.16 -1.01
C LEU A 74 8.99 -9.12 -2.42
N ASP A 75 10.06 -9.90 -2.64
CA ASP A 75 10.70 -10.03 -3.95
C ASP A 75 9.76 -10.65 -5.00
N ASP A 76 9.05 -11.72 -4.65
CA ASP A 76 8.03 -12.34 -5.50
C ASP A 76 6.91 -11.35 -5.86
N PHE A 77 6.45 -10.55 -4.89
CA PHE A 77 5.44 -9.51 -5.13
C PHE A 77 5.92 -8.50 -6.18
N PHE A 78 7.12 -7.94 -6.01
CA PHE A 78 7.66 -6.94 -6.95
C PHE A 78 7.99 -7.54 -8.32
N LYS A 79 8.47 -8.79 -8.38
CA LYS A 79 8.67 -9.50 -9.64
C LYS A 79 7.36 -9.65 -10.42
N ASN A 80 6.30 -10.08 -9.74
CA ASN A 80 4.98 -10.29 -10.36
C ASN A 80 4.31 -8.97 -10.80
N HIS A 81 4.60 -7.86 -10.12
CA HIS A 81 3.99 -6.55 -10.38
C HIS A 81 4.92 -5.55 -11.09
N ARG A 82 6.11 -5.98 -11.54
CA ARG A 82 7.14 -5.10 -12.12
C ARG A 82 6.67 -4.25 -13.30
N LYS A 83 5.73 -4.76 -14.09
CA LYS A 83 5.17 -4.04 -15.25
C LYS A 83 4.01 -3.11 -14.87
N LYS A 84 3.39 -3.33 -13.70
CA LYS A 84 2.18 -2.60 -13.25
C LYS A 84 2.52 -1.27 -12.60
N TYR A 85 3.57 -1.24 -11.77
CA TYR A 85 3.95 -0.05 -11.00
C TYR A 85 5.20 0.61 -11.56
N LYS A 86 5.08 1.90 -11.89
CA LYS A 86 6.21 2.76 -12.24
C LYS A 86 6.67 3.63 -11.07
N ILE A 87 5.79 3.85 -10.09
CA ILE A 87 6.01 4.73 -8.94
C ILE A 87 5.62 3.97 -7.68
N ILE A 88 6.51 3.98 -6.69
CA ILE A 88 6.32 3.34 -5.39
C ILE A 88 6.63 4.39 -4.32
N HIS A 89 5.70 4.62 -3.39
CA HIS A 89 5.89 5.50 -2.24
C HIS A 89 5.90 4.64 -0.99
N CYS A 90 7.05 4.54 -0.33
CA CYS A 90 7.20 3.81 0.92
C CYS A 90 7.06 4.78 2.09
N HIS A 91 6.07 4.52 2.95
CA HIS A 91 5.84 5.29 4.16
C HIS A 91 6.14 4.50 5.44
N LEU A 92 6.73 3.32 5.27
CA LEU A 92 7.26 2.56 6.39
C LEU A 92 8.51 3.26 6.90
N ASP A 93 8.49 3.58 8.17
CA ASP A 93 9.66 4.04 8.88
C ASP A 93 10.05 2.97 9.91
N CYS A 94 11.26 2.44 9.78
CA CYS A 94 11.81 1.47 10.73
C CYS A 94 12.43 2.16 11.96
N MET A 95 12.47 3.50 12.00
CA MET A 95 13.22 4.27 12.99
C MET A 95 12.36 5.24 13.82
N SER A 96 11.04 5.26 13.66
CA SER A 96 10.15 6.03 14.54
C SER A 96 9.70 5.20 15.74
N GLY A 97 10.40 5.41 16.85
CA GLY A 97 9.90 5.35 18.25
C GLY A 97 9.30 4.06 18.74
#